data_AF-A0A383E094-F1
#
_entry.id   AF-A0A383E094-F1
#
_cell.length_a   1.000
_cell.length_b   1.000
_cell.length_c   1.000
_cell.angle_alpha   90.00
_cell.angle_beta   90.00
_cell.angle_gamma   90.00
#
_symmetry.space_group_name_H-M   'P 1'
#
loop_
_entity.id
_entity.type
_entity.pdbx_description
1 polymer ?
#
loop_
_entity_poly.entity_id
_entity_poly.type
_entity_poly.pdbx_seq_one_letter_code
_entity_poly.pdbx_strand_id
1 'polypeptide(L)'
;MDLATFLADLLPSLPPESIRDWAFLVILIPMVARLIFLYEPYQKFSKLFPSDRRKAFTLVRKLKIPGFEEFLRHQLAIILLPGLIALPILAYSGLDQLTWEDLPSDVAALGSMGLIIWVLTEIHRANKVKEKLDDTVDELNSILAIIQEKLP
;
A
#
# COMPACT_ATOMS: atom_id res chain seq x y z
N MET A 1 15.82 21.19 13.31
CA MET A 1 14.42 20.82 13.02
C MET A 1 14.17 19.47 13.66
N ASP A 2 13.09 19.32 14.44
CA ASP A 2 12.72 18.00 14.98
C ASP A 2 11.94 17.17 13.94
N LEU A 3 11.75 15.88 14.22
CA LEU A 3 11.09 14.96 13.30
C LEU A 3 9.63 15.36 13.03
N ALA A 4 8.92 15.87 14.03
CA ALA A 4 7.52 16.23 13.88
C ALA A 4 7.35 17.43 12.93
N THR A 5 8.21 18.44 13.09
CA THR A 5 8.26 19.63 12.23
C THR A 5 8.66 19.23 10.81
N PHE A 6 9.67 18.37 10.65
CA PHE A 6 10.07 17.85 9.34
C PHE A 6 8.91 17.13 8.62
N LEU A 7 8.17 16.28 9.34
CA LEU A 7 7.05 15.55 8.76
C LEU A 7 5.87 16.47 8.44
N ALA A 8 5.64 17.51 9.24
CA ALA A 8 4.62 18.52 8.96
C ALA A 8 4.95 19.33 7.71
N ASP A 9 6.21 19.74 7.52
CA ASP A 9 6.67 20.48 6.35
C ASP A 9 6.62 19.66 5.04
N LEU A 10 6.60 18.33 5.16
CA LEU A 10 6.45 17.40 4.05
C LEU A 10 5.00 17.14 3.65
N LEU A 11 4.02 17.56 4.45
CA LEU A 11 2.62 17.38 4.10
C LEU A 11 2.26 18.30 2.92
N PRO A 12 1.49 17.80 1.95
CA PRO A 12 1.07 18.60 0.81
C PRO A 12 0.05 19.65 1.26
N SER A 13 0.01 20.79 0.56
CA SER A 13 -1.10 21.73 0.67
C SER A 13 -2.40 21.09 0.17
N LEU A 14 -3.54 21.53 0.72
CA LEU A 14 -4.88 21.13 0.29
C LEU A 14 -5.70 22.40 0.00
N PRO A 15 -6.01 22.72 -1.28
CA PRO A 15 -5.68 21.97 -2.51
C PRO A 15 -4.17 21.97 -2.85
N PRO A 16 -3.69 21.03 -3.69
CA PRO A 16 -2.29 20.95 -4.11
C PRO A 16 -1.91 22.14 -4.98
N GLU A 17 -0.84 22.84 -4.62
CA GLU A 17 -0.38 24.04 -5.35
C GLU A 17 0.87 23.75 -6.17
N SER A 18 1.82 23.02 -5.59
CA SER A 18 3.11 22.71 -6.21
C SER A 18 3.15 21.32 -6.86
N ILE A 19 4.07 21.10 -7.80
CA ILE A 19 4.36 19.78 -8.38
C ILE A 19 4.74 18.78 -7.28
N ARG A 20 5.41 19.23 -6.21
CA ARG A 20 5.69 18.40 -5.02
C ARG A 20 4.40 17.87 -4.38
N ASP A 21 3.39 18.73 -4.20
CA ASP A 21 2.13 18.33 -3.57
C ASP A 21 1.39 17.28 -4.43
N TRP A 22 1.39 17.47 -5.76
CA TRP A 22 0.85 16.49 -6.70
C TRP A 22 1.61 15.17 -6.67
N ALA A 23 2.95 15.21 -6.67
CA ALA A 23 3.78 14.02 -6.56
C ALA A 23 3.53 13.27 -5.23
N PHE A 24 3.39 14.01 -4.12
CA PHE A 24 3.04 13.44 -2.84
C PHE A 24 1.70 12.71 -2.89
N LEU A 25 0.66 13.33 -3.47
CA LEU A 25 -0.66 12.70 -3.60
C LEU A 25 -0.65 11.46 -4.50
N VAL A 26 0.11 11.48 -5.59
CA VAL A 26 0.28 10.33 -6.50
C VAL A 26 0.88 9.13 -5.78
N ILE A 27 1.66 9.33 -4.73
CA ILE A 27 2.21 8.26 -3.90
C ILE A 27 1.24 7.90 -2.76
N LEU A 28 0.67 8.90 -2.09
CA LEU A 28 -0.22 8.72 -0.96
C LEU A 28 -1.49 7.96 -1.35
N ILE A 29 -2.13 8.33 -2.45
CA ILE A 29 -3.42 7.75 -2.86
C ILE A 29 -3.31 6.23 -3.09
N PRO A 30 -2.37 5.71 -3.90
CA PRO A 30 -2.19 4.27 -4.04
C PRO A 30 -1.81 3.57 -2.74
N MET A 31 -0.99 4.20 -1.88
CA MET A 31 -0.63 3.64 -0.58
C MET A 31 -1.86 3.46 0.31
N VAL A 32 -2.73 4.48 0.39
CA VAL A 32 -3.99 4.42 1.15
C VAL A 32 -4.94 3.38 0.54
N ALA A 33 -5.08 3.35 -0.79
CA ALA A 33 -5.91 2.35 -1.47
C ALA A 33 -5.46 0.91 -1.15
N ARG A 34 -4.15 0.66 -1.12
CA ARG A 34 -3.59 -0.64 -0.68
C ARG A 34 -4.01 -0.98 0.75
N LEU A 35 -3.88 -0.05 1.69
CA LEU A 35 -4.25 -0.29 3.08
C LEU A 35 -5.74 -0.61 3.23
N ILE A 36 -6.60 0.12 2.50
CA ILE A 36 -8.05 -0.13 2.47
C ILE A 36 -8.34 -1.52 1.89
N PHE A 37 -7.75 -1.87 0.76
CA PHE A 37 -7.99 -3.17 0.11
C PHE A 37 -7.46 -4.35 0.91
N LEU A 38 -6.39 -4.19 1.69
CA LEU A 38 -5.89 -5.21 2.60
C LEU A 38 -6.76 -5.42 3.85
N TYR A 39 -7.64 -4.46 4.17
CA TYR A 39 -8.46 -4.52 5.37
C TYR A 39 -9.45 -5.69 5.37
N GLU A 40 -10.09 -5.96 4.23
CA GLU A 40 -11.11 -7.00 4.11
C GLU A 40 -10.52 -8.43 4.25
N PRO A 41 -9.47 -8.83 3.49
CA PRO A 41 -8.82 -10.12 3.69
C PRO A 41 -8.26 -10.28 5.12
N TYR A 42 -7.73 -9.19 5.70
CA TYR A 42 -7.29 -9.19 7.09
C TYR A 42 -8.43 -9.48 8.06
N GLN A 43 -9.61 -8.88 7.86
CA GLN A 43 -10.78 -9.17 8.69
C GLN A 43 -11.19 -10.64 8.57
N LYS A 44 -11.28 -11.19 7.35
CA LYS A 44 -11.60 -12.60 7.14
C LYS A 44 -10.60 -13.52 7.84
N PHE A 45 -9.29 -13.27 7.65
CA PHE A 45 -8.24 -13.99 8.35
C PHE A 45 -8.40 -13.92 9.88
N SER A 46 -8.70 -12.73 10.41
CA SER A 46 -8.86 -12.54 11.86
C SER A 46 -10.04 -13.30 12.45
N LYS A 47 -11.08 -13.58 11.65
CA LYS A 47 -12.25 -14.38 12.05
C LYS A 47 -11.92 -15.87 12.12
N LEU A 48 -10.96 -16.36 11.35
CA LEU A 48 -10.51 -17.77 11.42
C LEU A 48 -9.85 -18.11 12.77
N PHE A 49 -9.31 -17.11 13.48
CA PHE A 49 -8.59 -17.31 14.73
C PHE A 49 -9.00 -16.29 15.81
N PRO A 50 -10.20 -16.44 16.40
CA PRO A 50 -10.83 -15.42 17.24
C PRO A 50 -10.16 -15.21 18.60
N SER A 51 -9.52 -16.25 19.17
CA SER A 51 -9.04 -16.26 20.56
C SER A 51 -7.63 -15.70 20.75
N ASP A 52 -6.75 -15.76 19.75
CA ASP A 52 -5.37 -15.26 19.90
C ASP A 52 -4.69 -14.94 18.56
N ARG A 53 -5.07 -13.80 17.95
CA ARG A 53 -4.64 -13.39 16.59
C ARG A 53 -3.13 -13.35 16.39
N ARG A 54 -2.37 -12.89 17.39
CA ARG A 54 -0.90 -12.84 17.33
C ARG A 54 -0.29 -14.24 17.30
N LYS A 55 -0.81 -15.13 18.15
CA LYS A 55 -0.36 -16.52 18.23
C LYS A 55 -0.74 -17.28 16.96
N ALA A 56 -1.95 -17.05 16.44
CA ALA A 56 -2.40 -17.60 15.17
C ALA A 56 -1.55 -17.16 13.98
N PHE A 57 -1.27 -15.85 13.87
CA PHE A 57 -0.36 -15.36 12.83
C PHE A 57 1.04 -15.98 12.95
N THR A 58 1.55 -16.12 14.17
CA THR A 58 2.83 -16.79 14.42
C THR A 58 2.78 -18.27 14.03
N LEU A 59 1.66 -18.95 14.27
CA LEU A 59 1.45 -20.35 13.87
C LEU A 59 1.33 -20.50 12.36
N VAL A 60 0.61 -19.62 11.68
CA VAL A 60 0.51 -19.57 10.20
C VAL A 60 1.89 -19.31 9.59
N ARG A 61 2.69 -18.41 10.17
CA ARG A 61 4.07 -18.21 9.76
C ARG A 61 4.93 -19.46 9.99
N LYS A 62 4.70 -20.18 11.09
CA LYS A 62 5.41 -21.43 11.45
C LYS A 62 4.97 -22.65 10.62
N LEU A 63 3.77 -22.64 10.06
CA LEU A 63 3.26 -23.69 9.17
C LEU A 63 4.07 -23.83 7.86
N LYS A 64 5.09 -22.96 7.65
CA LYS A 64 5.98 -22.95 6.49
C LYS A 64 5.20 -23.04 5.18
N ILE A 65 4.07 -22.32 5.10
CA ILE A 65 3.35 -22.17 3.83
C ILE A 65 4.37 -21.59 2.82
N PRO A 66 4.72 -22.34 1.76
CA PRO A 66 5.77 -21.92 0.84
C PRO A 66 5.45 -20.55 0.27
N GLY A 67 6.37 -19.60 0.39
CA GLY A 67 6.20 -18.24 -0.16
C GLY A 67 5.36 -17.26 0.67
N PHE A 68 4.79 -17.63 1.82
CA PHE A 68 4.01 -16.69 2.64
C PHE A 68 4.85 -15.56 3.23
N GLU A 69 6.03 -15.86 3.80
CA GLU A 69 6.93 -14.82 4.31
C GLU A 69 7.47 -13.92 3.18
N GLU A 70 7.77 -14.51 2.02
CA GLU A 70 8.25 -13.77 0.85
C GLU A 70 7.17 -12.84 0.32
N PHE A 71 5.93 -13.33 0.23
CA PHE A 71 4.76 -12.53 -0.11
C PHE A 71 4.56 -11.36 0.86
N LEU A 72 4.61 -11.60 2.18
CA LEU A 72 4.44 -10.54 3.17
C LEU A 72 5.53 -9.47 3.08
N ARG A 73 6.80 -9.88 2.96
CA ARG A 73 7.92 -8.95 2.78
C ARG A 73 7.76 -8.15 1.49
N HIS A 74 7.34 -8.81 0.42
CA HIS A 74 7.09 -8.17 -0.87
C HIS A 74 5.95 -7.14 -0.78
N GLN A 75 4.84 -7.47 -0.12
CA GLN A 75 3.74 -6.51 0.08
C GLN A 75 4.16 -5.32 0.96
N LEU A 76 4.87 -5.56 2.05
CA LEU A 76 5.40 -4.48 2.89
C LEU A 76 6.35 -3.58 2.11
N ALA A 77 7.22 -4.16 1.28
CA ALA A 77 8.13 -3.42 0.42
C ALA A 77 7.36 -2.55 -0.59
N ILE A 78 6.35 -3.10 -1.27
CA ILE A 78 5.52 -2.36 -2.23
C ILE A 78 4.73 -1.22 -1.56
N ILE A 79 4.31 -1.39 -0.31
CA ILE A 79 3.57 -0.35 0.42
C ILE A 79 4.52 0.74 0.93
N LEU A 80 5.64 0.37 1.55
CA LEU A 80 6.49 1.30 2.30
C LEU A 80 7.60 1.91 1.46
N LEU A 81 8.24 1.15 0.57
CA LEU A 81 9.41 1.65 -0.17
C LEU A 81 9.11 2.85 -1.05
N PRO A 82 8.01 2.91 -1.83
CA PRO A 82 7.73 4.07 -2.66
C PRO A 82 7.64 5.37 -1.84
N GLY A 83 6.95 5.32 -0.69
CA GLY A 83 6.87 6.44 0.23
C GLY A 83 8.24 6.81 0.80
N LEU A 84 8.96 5.84 1.36
CA LEU A 84 10.27 6.07 1.99
C LEU A 84 11.32 6.64 1.02
N ILE A 85 11.32 6.17 -0.23
CA ILE A 85 12.23 6.65 -1.27
C ILE A 85 11.81 8.04 -1.76
N ALA A 86 10.50 8.31 -1.82
CA ALA A 86 10.00 9.60 -2.27
C ALA A 86 10.27 10.73 -1.28
N LEU A 87 10.24 10.48 0.03
CA LEU A 87 10.46 11.52 1.05
C LEU A 87 11.72 12.38 0.82
N PRO A 88 12.93 11.83 0.66
CA PRO A 88 14.12 12.65 0.40
C PRO A 88 14.06 13.34 -0.96
N ILE A 89 13.46 12.72 -1.98
CA ILE A 89 13.32 13.35 -3.30
C ILE A 89 12.40 14.57 -3.20
N LEU A 90 11.24 14.43 -2.57
CA LEU A 90 10.28 15.52 -2.38
C LEU A 90 10.84 16.64 -1.48
N ALA A 91 11.72 16.30 -0.53
CA ALA A 91 12.36 17.26 0.36
C ALA A 91 13.43 18.13 -0.33
N TYR A 92 14.19 17.56 -1.29
CA TYR A 92 15.40 18.20 -1.82
C TYR A 92 15.40 18.48 -3.33
N SER A 93 14.30 18.16 -4.03
CA SER A 93 14.21 18.31 -5.50
C SER A 93 13.86 19.74 -5.96
N GLY A 94 13.42 20.62 -5.07
CA GLY A 94 12.93 21.96 -5.44
C GLY A 94 11.56 21.94 -6.13
N LEU A 95 10.87 20.79 -6.16
CA LEU A 95 9.54 20.65 -6.76
C LEU A 95 8.44 21.46 -6.04
N ASP A 96 8.73 21.92 -4.83
CA ASP A 96 7.87 22.82 -4.04
C ASP A 96 7.75 24.22 -4.66
N GLN A 97 8.71 24.62 -5.49
CA GLN A 97 8.75 25.93 -6.15
C GLN A 97 8.15 25.91 -7.56
N LEU A 98 7.84 24.73 -8.08
CA LEU A 98 7.29 24.54 -9.43
C LEU A 98 5.79 24.29 -9.36
N THR A 99 5.07 24.90 -10.28
CA THR A 99 3.65 24.67 -10.55
C THR A 99 3.46 24.04 -11.92
N TRP A 100 2.23 23.62 -12.24
CA TRP A 100 1.91 23.13 -13.59
C TRP A 100 2.03 24.22 -14.66
N GLU A 101 1.91 25.49 -14.28
CA GLU A 101 2.00 26.64 -15.20
C GLU A 101 3.45 26.92 -15.61
N ASP A 102 4.42 26.51 -14.79
CA ASP A 102 5.85 26.64 -15.09
C ASP A 102 6.35 25.61 -16.13
N LEU A 103 5.53 24.60 -16.44
CA LEU A 103 5.85 23.54 -17.39
C LEU A 103 5.32 23.87 -18.79
N PRO A 104 6.06 23.50 -19.87
CA PRO A 104 5.51 23.57 -21.23
C PRO A 104 4.18 22.82 -21.32
N SER A 105 3.20 23.38 -22.03
CA SER A 105 1.82 22.86 -22.09
C SER A 105 1.75 21.38 -22.44
N ASP A 106 2.55 20.93 -23.40
CA ASP A 106 2.58 19.54 -23.85
C ASP A 106 3.13 18.61 -22.77
N VAL A 107 4.12 19.08 -22.01
CA VAL A 107 4.72 18.35 -20.88
C VAL A 107 3.75 18.28 -19.70
N ALA A 108 3.06 19.37 -19.39
CA ALA A 108 2.04 19.40 -18.35
C ALA A 108 0.86 18.47 -18.67
N ALA A 109 0.40 18.46 -19.93
CA ALA A 109 -0.67 17.59 -20.39
C ALA A 109 -0.27 16.10 -20.34
N LEU A 110 0.90 15.75 -20.89
CA LEU A 110 1.40 14.37 -20.84
C LEU A 110 1.70 13.92 -19.40
N GLY A 111 2.27 14.79 -18.59
CA GLY A 111 2.57 14.55 -17.18
C GLY A 111 1.30 14.26 -16.39
N SER A 112 0.31 15.16 -16.43
CA SER A 112 -0.95 14.97 -15.72
C SER A 112 -1.69 13.69 -16.16
N MET A 113 -1.77 13.43 -17.47
CA MET A 113 -2.37 12.19 -17.99
C MET A 113 -1.60 10.95 -17.51
N GLY A 114 -0.27 10.99 -17.55
CA GLY A 114 0.60 9.93 -17.06
C GLY A 114 0.40 9.65 -15.57
N LEU A 115 0.30 10.69 -14.74
CA LEU A 115 0.05 10.57 -13.30
C LEU A 115 -1.33 9.96 -13.02
N ILE A 116 -2.37 10.36 -13.76
CA ILE A 116 -3.70 9.77 -13.63
C ILE A 116 -3.67 8.28 -13.98
N ILE A 117 -3.11 7.92 -15.14
CA ILE A 117 -2.98 6.53 -15.58
C ILE A 117 -2.17 5.72 -14.55
N TRP A 118 -1.11 6.29 -14.00
CA TRP A 118 -0.29 5.66 -12.97
C TRP A 118 -1.11 5.34 -11.72
N VAL A 119 -1.82 6.31 -11.16
CA VAL A 119 -2.66 6.11 -9.97
C VAL A 119 -3.72 5.03 -10.22
N LEU A 120 -4.41 5.08 -11.36
CA LEU A 120 -5.40 4.05 -11.72
C LEU A 120 -4.77 2.66 -11.84
N THR A 121 -3.60 2.56 -12.46
CA THR A 121 -2.87 1.30 -12.60
C THR A 121 -2.46 0.73 -11.24
N GLU A 122 -2.00 1.59 -10.33
CA GLU A 122 -1.58 1.17 -8.99
C GLU A 122 -2.76 0.74 -8.12
N ILE A 123 -3.91 1.41 -8.23
CA ILE A 123 -5.17 0.98 -7.59
C ILE A 123 -5.61 -0.38 -8.15
N HIS A 124 -5.59 -0.56 -9.47
CA HIS A 124 -5.93 -1.83 -10.10
C HIS A 124 -5.01 -2.96 -9.63
N ARG A 125 -3.70 -2.70 -9.52
CA ARG A 125 -2.73 -3.65 -8.97
C ARG A 125 -3.03 -4.00 -7.52
N ALA A 126 -3.39 -3.00 -6.71
CA ALA A 126 -3.76 -3.21 -5.31
C ALA A 126 -5.03 -4.10 -5.18
N ASN A 127 -6.01 -3.93 -6.06
CA ASN A 127 -7.20 -4.78 -6.08
C ASN A 127 -6.86 -6.24 -6.43
N LYS A 128 -5.98 -6.48 -7.41
CA LYS A 128 -5.51 -7.84 -7.73
C LYS A 128 -4.80 -8.51 -6.55
N VAL A 129 -4.04 -7.76 -5.76
CA VAL A 129 -3.41 -8.28 -4.54
C VAL A 129 -4.47 -8.65 -3.50
N LYS A 130 -5.50 -7.83 -3.33
CA LYS A 130 -6.64 -8.14 -2.46
C LYS A 130 -7.29 -9.46 -2.87
N GLU A 131 -7.65 -9.61 -4.14
CA GLU A 131 -8.27 -10.83 -4.67
C GLU A 131 -7.42 -12.07 -4.35
N LYS A 132 -6.12 -12.02 -4.63
CA LYS A 132 -5.20 -13.13 -4.32
C LYS A 132 -5.12 -13.45 -2.82
N LEU A 133 -5.14 -12.43 -1.97
CA LEU A 133 -5.15 -12.62 -0.51
C LEU A 133 -6.46 -13.21 -0.02
N ASP A 134 -7.57 -12.79 -0.61
CA ASP A 134 -8.90 -13.29 -0.32
C ASP A 134 -8.99 -14.80 -0.63
N ASP A 135 -8.55 -15.19 -1.83
CA ASP A 135 -8.46 -16.60 -2.25
C ASP A 135 -7.60 -17.42 -1.29
N THR A 136 -6.47 -16.87 -0.84
CA THR A 136 -5.56 -17.53 0.11
C THR A 136 -6.22 -17.74 1.48
N VAL A 137 -7.03 -16.77 1.94
CA VAL A 137 -7.76 -16.89 3.21
C VAL A 137 -8.86 -17.94 3.11
N ASP A 138 -9.55 -18.03 1.97
CA ASP A 138 -10.58 -19.03 1.72
C ASP A 138 -10.00 -20.45 1.59
N GLU A 139 -8.83 -20.61 0.98
CA GLU A 139 -8.08 -21.87 0.95
C GLU A 139 -7.68 -22.31 2.37
N LEU A 140 -7.15 -21.37 3.18
CA LEU A 140 -6.80 -21.65 4.57
C LEU A 140 -8.02 -22.10 5.38
N ASN A 141 -9.17 -21.44 5.21
CA ASN A 141 -10.42 -21.84 5.86
C ASN A 141 -10.83 -23.26 5.49
N SER A 142 -10.70 -23.62 4.20
CA SER A 142 -11.00 -24.96 3.70
C SER A 142 -10.10 -26.03 4.34
N ILE A 143 -8.80 -25.75 4.47
CA ILE A 143 -7.84 -26.64 5.15
C ILE A 143 -8.20 -26.80 6.63
N LEU A 144 -8.53 -25.70 7.32
CA LEU A 144 -8.92 -25.74 8.74
C LEU A 144 -10.17 -26.58 8.96
N ALA A 145 -11.17 -26.49 8.07
CA ALA A 145 -12.38 -27.31 8.14
C ALA A 145 -12.06 -28.80 8.03
N ILE A 146 -11.20 -29.20 7.08
CA ILE A 146 -10.76 -30.61 6.91
C ILE A 146 -10.03 -31.11 8.16
N ILE A 147 -9.19 -30.27 8.78
CA ILE A 147 -8.47 -30.64 10.01
C ILE A 147 -9.47 -30.86 11.16
N GLN A 148 -10.46 -29.97 11.31
CA GLN A 148 -11.49 -30.10 12.35
C GLN A 148 -12.36 -31.35 12.16
N GLU A 149 -12.68 -31.72 10.94
CA GLU A 149 -13.46 -32.93 10.63
C GLU A 149 -12.68 -34.22 10.94
N LYS A 150 -11.34 -34.19 10.81
CA LYS A 150 -10.47 -35.35 11.04
C LYS A 150 -9.94 -35.45 12.48
N LEU A 151 -10.19 -34.45 13.33
CA LEU A 151 -9.82 -34.49 14.73
C LEU A 151 -10.92 -35.23 15.53
N PRO A 152 -10.57 -36.26 16.32
CA PRO A 152 -11.53 -37.03 17.11
C PRO A 152 -12.15 -36.23 18.26
#